data_AF-R5L1U7-F1
#
_entry.id   AF-R5L1U7-F1
#
_cell.length_a   1.000
_cell.length_b   1.000
_cell.length_c   1.000
_cell.angle_alpha   90.00
_cell.angle_beta   90.00
_cell.angle_gamma   90.00
#
_symmetry.space_group_name_H-M   'P 1'
#
loop_
_entity.id
_entity.type
_entity.pdbx_description
1 polymer ?
#
loop_
_entity_poly.entity_id
_entity_poly.type
_entity_poly.pdbx_seq_one_letter_code
_entity_poly.pdbx_strand_id
1 'polypeptide(L)'
;MAAVYLDGAGVHICSVGDSRVYMQRGGVLTRLTEDGDYMSTLLDRVIGGELTFQQAAEDPERDSLTQFMGGGVNIQPDATRAPIRPESGDRLLICSDGVYNAVNEQTLLQSLTLSAAAAAEDILGRVLAKGYANQDNLTAAVLEFREITHEPHADEPEASENSGGIAVKLRADCTYYTSAGGSDHNEDSVYCGRGIYAAADGLGGHSGGAAASQAAVNYIANAAKRSGGVLEVGMAELFEGANTAVRKLGGGLTTIAAGALCEGKFILGNVGDSRVYYFRNGRVIAQTRDHSVCQAAVELGQLTPEQIRGSEDRVKLLKVLGNFDRLELKRQPEQIPAMNGDAFLICTDGFWEHVHEREMECDLVKSDSPTEWRDRMLKRLLLRTGNSGDNYTALCGFITDEPENPAPRKKPRRFVRFLISAAAALLMIGGLIAALVFLSGDSGAEESSSSLADTIR
;
A
#
# COMPACT_ATOMS: atom_id res chain seq x y z
N MET A 1 1.79 -21.74 -9.56
CA MET A 1 1.33 -22.68 -8.50
C MET A 1 0.99 -21.89 -7.26
N ALA A 2 -0.15 -22.19 -6.65
CA ALA A 2 -0.51 -21.71 -5.32
C ALA A 2 -0.82 -22.90 -4.41
N ALA A 3 -0.48 -22.77 -3.12
CA ALA A 3 -0.75 -23.74 -2.09
C ALA A 3 -1.42 -23.06 -0.90
N VAL A 4 -2.40 -23.77 -0.32
CA VAL A 4 -3.09 -23.37 0.91
C VAL A 4 -2.91 -24.49 1.91
N TYR A 5 -2.45 -24.14 3.12
CA TYR A 5 -2.30 -25.05 4.24
C TYR A 5 -3.14 -24.54 5.41
N LEU A 6 -3.92 -25.42 6.03
CA LEU A 6 -4.75 -25.11 7.19
C LEU A 6 -4.23 -25.87 8.40
N ASP A 7 -3.96 -25.13 9.48
CA ASP A 7 -3.65 -25.68 10.80
C ASP A 7 -4.55 -25.05 11.88
N GLY A 8 -4.28 -25.36 13.16
CA GLY A 8 -5.03 -24.81 14.28
C GLY A 8 -4.85 -23.28 14.47
N ALA A 9 -3.83 -22.68 13.88
CA ALA A 9 -3.58 -21.24 13.95
C ALA A 9 -4.27 -20.48 12.82
N GLY A 10 -4.50 -21.12 11.68
CA GLY A 10 -5.34 -20.63 10.59
C GLY A 10 -4.87 -21.04 9.19
N VAL A 11 -5.14 -20.17 8.22
CA VAL A 11 -4.83 -20.39 6.80
C VAL A 11 -3.46 -19.80 6.48
N HIS A 12 -2.57 -20.63 5.96
CA HIS A 12 -1.29 -20.22 5.39
C HIS A 12 -1.33 -20.34 3.86
N ILE A 13 -0.75 -19.36 3.17
CA ILE A 13 -0.74 -19.28 1.72
C ILE A 13 0.70 -19.14 1.24
N CYS A 14 1.01 -19.84 0.16
CA CYS A 14 2.27 -19.71 -0.55
C CYS A 14 2.02 -19.83 -2.05
N SER A 15 2.52 -18.89 -2.84
CA SER A 15 2.43 -18.93 -4.30
C SER A 15 3.75 -18.62 -4.99
N VAL A 16 3.95 -19.28 -6.13
CA VAL A 16 5.04 -19.06 -7.07
C VAL A 16 4.44 -19.05 -8.47
N GLY A 17 4.57 -17.94 -9.18
CA GLY A 17 3.89 -17.68 -10.46
C GLY A 17 2.59 -16.93 -10.26
N ASP A 18 1.62 -17.20 -11.12
CA ASP A 18 0.40 -16.39 -11.30
C ASP A 18 -0.89 -17.11 -10.89
N SER A 19 -0.79 -18.32 -10.33
CA SER A 19 -1.96 -18.96 -9.74
C SER A 19 -2.47 -18.15 -8.55
N ARG A 20 -3.76 -17.83 -8.55
CA ARG A 20 -4.34 -16.89 -7.59
C ARG A 20 -5.08 -17.61 -6.48
N VAL A 21 -4.98 -17.04 -5.27
CA VAL A 21 -5.88 -17.39 -4.15
C VAL A 21 -6.73 -16.17 -3.83
N TYR A 22 -8.03 -16.37 -3.71
CA TYR A 22 -9.00 -15.34 -3.31
C TYR A 22 -9.73 -15.77 -2.03
N MET A 23 -10.01 -14.83 -1.13
CA MET A 23 -10.97 -14.98 -0.05
C MET A 23 -12.25 -14.23 -0.38
N GLN A 24 -13.40 -14.89 -0.22
CA GLN A 24 -14.70 -14.23 -0.15
C GLN A 24 -15.15 -14.19 1.32
N ARG A 25 -15.42 -12.97 1.82
CA ARG A 25 -16.00 -12.73 3.15
C ARG A 25 -16.98 -11.57 3.06
N GLY A 26 -18.16 -11.72 3.64
CA GLY A 26 -19.13 -10.60 3.76
C GLY A 26 -19.50 -9.96 2.42
N GLY A 27 -19.48 -10.72 1.32
CA GLY A 27 -19.77 -10.19 -0.02
C GLY A 27 -18.60 -9.46 -0.69
N VAL A 28 -17.40 -9.47 -0.11
CA VAL A 28 -16.19 -8.90 -0.70
C VAL A 28 -15.26 -10.02 -1.13
N LEU A 29 -14.74 -9.93 -2.36
CA LEU A 29 -13.68 -10.81 -2.87
C LEU A 29 -12.33 -10.11 -2.69
N THR A 30 -11.39 -10.75 -2.02
CA THR A 30 -10.05 -10.24 -1.77
C THR A 30 -9.02 -11.18 -2.35
N ARG A 31 -8.21 -10.68 -3.28
CA ARG A 31 -7.07 -11.42 -3.82
C ARG A 31 -5.95 -11.51 -2.79
N LEU A 32 -5.59 -12.72 -2.40
CA LEU A 32 -4.62 -13.02 -1.34
C LEU A 32 -3.21 -13.31 -1.85
N THR A 33 -2.98 -13.45 -3.15
CA THR A 33 -1.64 -13.68 -3.72
C THR A 33 -1.23 -12.54 -4.64
N GLU A 34 0.07 -12.30 -4.77
CA GLU A 34 0.67 -11.44 -5.79
C GLU A 34 1.10 -12.30 -7.01
N ASP A 35 1.00 -11.75 -8.22
CA ASP A 35 1.47 -12.47 -9.42
C ASP A 35 3.00 -12.40 -9.45
N GLY A 36 3.63 -13.55 -9.66
CA GLY A 36 5.07 -13.66 -9.90
C GLY A 36 5.45 -13.28 -11.32
N ASP A 37 4.97 -12.13 -11.80
CA ASP A 37 5.19 -11.61 -13.15
C ASP A 37 6.21 -10.45 -13.16
N TYR A 38 6.51 -9.93 -14.35
CA TYR A 38 7.44 -8.81 -14.50
C TYR A 38 6.78 -7.48 -14.15
N MET A 39 5.46 -7.37 -14.28
CA MET A 39 4.69 -6.19 -13.86
C MET A 39 4.94 -5.85 -12.38
N SER A 40 5.00 -6.84 -11.48
CA SER A 40 5.36 -6.58 -10.08
C SER A 40 6.71 -5.87 -9.92
N THR A 41 7.73 -6.30 -10.70
CA THR A 41 9.06 -5.66 -10.71
C THR A 41 9.02 -4.26 -11.30
N LEU A 42 8.23 -4.04 -12.35
CA LEU A 42 8.04 -2.72 -12.93
C LEU A 42 7.35 -1.77 -11.94
N LEU A 43 6.37 -2.25 -11.17
CA LEU A 43 5.70 -1.46 -10.14
C LEU A 43 6.64 -1.07 -8.99
N ASP A 44 7.59 -1.93 -8.60
CA ASP A 44 8.63 -1.54 -7.63
C ASP A 44 9.45 -0.35 -8.14
N ARG A 45 9.76 -0.33 -9.45
CA ARG A 45 10.46 0.78 -10.11
C ARG A 45 9.59 2.03 -10.24
N VAL A 46 8.27 1.88 -10.41
CA VAL A 46 7.31 2.99 -10.37
C VAL A 46 7.25 3.61 -8.97
N ILE A 47 7.14 2.79 -7.92
CA ILE A 47 7.17 3.25 -6.53
C ILE A 47 8.51 3.92 -6.20
N GLY A 48 9.62 3.39 -6.72
CA GLY A 48 10.96 3.99 -6.60
C GLY A 48 11.16 5.30 -7.39
N GLY A 49 10.22 5.68 -8.27
CA GLY A 49 10.33 6.85 -9.13
C GLY A 49 11.28 6.67 -10.32
N GLU A 50 11.66 5.45 -10.65
CA GLU A 50 12.53 5.11 -11.78
C GLU A 50 11.75 5.02 -13.10
N LEU A 51 10.45 4.71 -13.03
CA LEU A 51 9.55 4.56 -14.17
C LEU A 51 8.22 5.26 -13.88
N THR A 52 7.51 5.68 -14.93
CA THR A 52 6.11 6.05 -14.82
C THR A 52 5.23 4.80 -14.91
N PHE A 53 4.01 4.85 -14.36
CA PHE A 53 3.05 3.76 -14.52
C PHE A 53 2.76 3.46 -15.99
N GLN A 54 2.64 4.50 -16.83
CA GLN A 54 2.42 4.33 -18.27
C GLN A 54 3.55 3.52 -18.92
N GLN A 55 4.82 3.82 -18.60
CA GLN A 55 5.96 3.05 -19.11
C GLN A 55 5.90 1.58 -18.68
N ALA A 56 5.52 1.30 -17.43
CA ALA A 56 5.33 -0.07 -16.94
C ALA A 56 4.19 -0.79 -17.67
N ALA A 57 3.07 -0.11 -17.90
CA ALA A 57 1.90 -0.67 -18.57
C ALA A 57 2.14 -0.95 -20.07
N GLU A 58 2.98 -0.15 -20.73
CA GLU A 58 3.35 -0.31 -22.14
C GLU A 58 4.50 -1.32 -22.35
N ASP A 59 5.13 -1.82 -21.28
CA ASP A 59 6.22 -2.78 -21.37
C ASP A 59 5.73 -4.10 -22.02
N PRO A 60 6.41 -4.58 -23.09
CA PRO A 60 6.00 -5.78 -23.82
C PRO A 60 6.19 -7.07 -23.01
N GLU A 61 7.05 -7.07 -21.99
CA GLU A 61 7.35 -8.21 -21.15
C GLU A 61 6.54 -8.21 -19.84
N ARG A 62 5.68 -7.20 -19.58
CA ARG A 62 4.98 -7.04 -18.29
C ARG A 62 4.24 -8.30 -17.81
N ASP A 63 3.68 -9.08 -18.74
CA ASP A 63 2.89 -10.28 -18.47
C ASP A 63 3.79 -11.54 -18.34
N SER A 64 5.12 -11.40 -18.43
CA SER A 64 6.06 -12.52 -18.37
C SER A 64 6.28 -13.00 -16.94
N LEU A 65 6.20 -14.31 -16.71
CA LEU A 65 6.49 -14.90 -15.41
C LEU A 65 7.97 -14.72 -15.04
N THR A 66 8.22 -14.06 -13.92
CA THR A 66 9.55 -13.92 -13.31
C THR A 66 9.80 -14.95 -12.22
N GLN A 67 8.74 -15.50 -11.63
CA GLN A 67 8.81 -16.53 -10.59
C GLN A 67 8.02 -17.77 -11.05
N PHE A 68 8.71 -18.87 -11.35
CA PHE A 68 8.06 -20.15 -11.66
C PHE A 68 8.93 -21.32 -11.19
N MET A 69 8.26 -22.42 -10.83
CA MET A 69 8.97 -23.61 -10.37
C MET A 69 9.76 -24.28 -11.50
N GLY A 70 11.00 -24.67 -11.21
CA GLY A 70 11.89 -25.32 -12.18
C GLY A 70 12.75 -24.37 -13.03
N GLY A 71 12.63 -23.05 -12.86
CA GLY A 71 13.37 -22.04 -13.64
C GLY A 71 14.84 -21.82 -13.27
N GLY A 72 15.39 -22.55 -12.29
CA GLY A 72 16.80 -22.43 -11.88
C GLY A 72 17.19 -21.12 -11.17
N VAL A 73 16.23 -20.25 -10.88
CA VAL A 73 16.40 -19.00 -10.14
C VAL A 73 16.14 -19.17 -8.65
N ASN A 74 16.67 -18.26 -7.83
CA ASN A 74 16.32 -18.19 -6.42
C ASN A 74 14.86 -17.74 -6.29
N ILE A 75 13.96 -18.69 -6.05
CA ILE A 75 12.52 -18.44 -5.96
C ILE A 75 12.23 -17.66 -4.67
N GLN A 76 11.53 -16.53 -4.82
CA GLN A 76 10.97 -15.78 -3.70
C GLN A 76 9.45 -15.99 -3.71
N PRO A 77 8.94 -16.97 -2.94
CA PRO A 77 7.51 -17.22 -2.91
C PRO A 77 6.77 -16.05 -2.23
N ASP A 78 5.61 -15.70 -2.77
CA ASP A 78 4.66 -14.85 -2.06
C ASP A 78 3.98 -15.70 -1.00
N ALA A 79 4.36 -15.49 0.27
CA ALA A 79 3.96 -16.35 1.37
C ALA A 79 3.54 -15.57 2.62
N THR A 80 2.51 -16.06 3.29
CA THR A 80 2.09 -15.54 4.60
C THR A 80 3.11 -15.89 5.66
N ARG A 81 3.51 -14.90 6.48
CA ARG A 81 4.41 -15.07 7.63
C ARG A 81 3.65 -15.36 8.92
N ALA A 82 2.37 -14.97 8.97
CA ALA A 82 1.43 -15.30 10.02
C ALA A 82 0.12 -15.81 9.40
N PRO A 83 -0.63 -16.71 10.07
CA PRO A 83 -1.83 -17.29 9.50
C PRO A 83 -2.95 -16.26 9.37
N ILE A 84 -3.68 -16.34 8.26
CA ILE A 84 -4.96 -15.64 8.07
C ILE A 84 -6.02 -16.43 8.83
N ARG A 85 -6.68 -15.80 9.81
CA ARG A 85 -7.76 -16.43 10.56
C ARG A 85 -9.06 -16.44 9.74
N PRO A 86 -9.58 -17.61 9.33
CA PRO A 86 -10.86 -17.68 8.65
C PRO A 86 -12.02 -17.43 9.63
N GLU A 87 -13.18 -17.07 9.09
CA GLU A 87 -14.45 -16.97 9.81
C GLU A 87 -15.46 -17.93 9.21
N SER A 88 -16.48 -18.29 10.00
CA SER A 88 -17.57 -19.11 9.50
C SER A 88 -18.26 -18.42 8.32
N GLY A 89 -18.43 -19.14 7.21
CA GLY A 89 -18.98 -18.61 5.97
C GLY A 89 -17.94 -18.07 4.99
N ASP A 90 -16.67 -17.96 5.38
CA ASP A 90 -15.60 -17.63 4.44
C ASP A 90 -15.44 -18.68 3.36
N ARG A 91 -15.02 -18.24 2.18
CA ARG A 91 -14.68 -19.13 1.06
C ARG A 91 -13.34 -18.78 0.46
N LEU A 92 -12.49 -19.77 0.29
CA LEU A 92 -11.26 -19.62 -0.51
C LEU A 92 -11.49 -20.18 -1.91
N LEU A 93 -11.06 -19.43 -2.92
CA LEU A 93 -10.92 -19.91 -4.29
C LEU A 93 -9.43 -19.96 -4.62
N ILE A 94 -8.94 -21.12 -5.04
CA ILE A 94 -7.62 -21.29 -5.65
C ILE A 94 -7.87 -21.51 -7.14
N CYS A 95 -7.29 -20.69 -8.01
CA CYS A 95 -7.49 -20.82 -9.45
C CYS A 95 -6.24 -20.56 -10.29
N SER A 96 -6.26 -21.13 -11.51
CA SER A 96 -5.30 -20.81 -12.57
C SER A 96 -5.78 -19.62 -13.42
N ASP A 97 -4.88 -19.14 -14.28
CA ASP A 97 -5.08 -18.11 -15.29
C ASP A 97 -6.19 -18.41 -16.28
N GLY A 98 -6.39 -19.68 -16.65
CA GLY A 98 -7.56 -20.12 -17.43
C GLY A 98 -8.91 -19.71 -16.82
N VAL A 99 -8.99 -19.45 -15.50
CA VAL A 99 -10.19 -18.92 -14.85
C VAL A 99 -10.22 -17.39 -14.90
N TYR A 100 -9.22 -16.73 -14.31
CA TYR A 100 -9.29 -15.28 -14.10
C TYR A 100 -9.06 -14.44 -15.38
N ASN A 101 -8.51 -15.04 -16.44
CA ASN A 101 -8.46 -14.41 -17.76
C ASN A 101 -9.81 -14.47 -18.48
N ALA A 102 -10.69 -15.42 -18.12
CA ALA A 102 -11.97 -15.62 -18.77
C ALA A 102 -13.16 -14.96 -18.03
N VAL A 103 -13.09 -14.84 -16.71
CA VAL A 103 -14.14 -14.23 -15.88
C VAL A 103 -13.56 -13.23 -14.89
N ASN A 104 -14.27 -12.11 -14.70
CA ASN A 104 -13.84 -11.05 -13.78
C ASN A 104 -14.20 -11.35 -12.32
N GLU A 105 -13.65 -10.56 -11.40
CA GLU A 105 -13.86 -10.72 -9.95
C GLU A 105 -15.33 -10.62 -9.52
N GLN A 106 -16.14 -9.79 -10.18
CA GLN A 106 -17.57 -9.72 -9.91
C GLN A 106 -18.29 -11.03 -10.24
N THR A 107 -17.89 -11.68 -11.33
CA THR A 107 -18.42 -12.98 -11.74
C THR A 107 -18.00 -14.07 -10.74
N LEU A 108 -16.72 -14.06 -10.33
CA LEU A 108 -16.21 -14.99 -9.30
C LEU A 108 -16.96 -14.81 -7.97
N LEU A 109 -17.18 -13.56 -7.56
CA LEU A 109 -17.91 -13.23 -6.34
C LEU A 109 -19.36 -13.74 -6.39
N GLN A 110 -20.05 -13.62 -7.52
CA GLN A 110 -21.39 -14.18 -7.71
C GLN A 110 -21.39 -15.70 -7.53
N SER A 111 -20.45 -16.42 -8.17
CA SER A 111 -20.35 -17.87 -8.04
C SER A 111 -20.05 -18.30 -6.61
N LEU A 112 -19.22 -17.54 -5.90
CA LEU A 112 -18.85 -17.80 -4.51
C LEU A 112 -19.99 -17.55 -3.50
N THR A 113 -21.16 -17.09 -3.93
CA THR A 113 -22.37 -17.12 -3.08
C THR A 113 -22.99 -18.51 -2.94
N LEU A 114 -22.69 -19.42 -3.87
CA LEU A 114 -23.17 -20.81 -3.90
C LEU A 114 -22.30 -21.70 -3.01
N SER A 115 -22.77 -22.90 -2.61
CA SER A 115 -21.95 -23.90 -1.89
C SER A 115 -20.61 -24.20 -2.59
N ALA A 116 -19.57 -24.64 -1.86
CA ALA A 116 -18.24 -24.84 -2.44
C ALA A 116 -18.23 -25.64 -3.77
N ALA A 117 -18.93 -26.78 -3.81
CA ALA A 117 -19.03 -27.60 -5.02
C ALA A 117 -19.77 -26.88 -6.15
N ALA A 118 -20.93 -26.28 -5.85
CA ALA A 118 -21.72 -25.54 -6.84
C ALA A 118 -20.99 -24.29 -7.35
N ALA A 119 -20.18 -23.62 -6.52
CA ALA A 119 -19.36 -22.49 -6.92
C ALA A 119 -18.29 -22.91 -7.93
N ALA A 120 -17.61 -24.04 -7.70
CA ALA A 120 -16.61 -24.56 -8.64
C ALA A 120 -17.25 -24.95 -10.00
N GLU A 121 -18.42 -25.60 -9.97
CA GLU A 121 -19.17 -25.94 -11.19
C GLU A 121 -19.69 -24.70 -11.94
N ASP A 122 -20.22 -23.71 -11.23
CA ASP A 122 -20.71 -22.46 -11.82
C ASP A 122 -19.56 -21.64 -12.45
N ILE A 123 -18.39 -21.57 -11.78
CA ILE A 123 -17.18 -20.94 -12.34
C ILE A 123 -16.78 -21.65 -13.64
N LEU A 124 -16.70 -22.98 -13.63
CA LEU A 124 -16.39 -23.77 -14.82
C LEU A 124 -17.39 -23.49 -15.95
N GLY A 125 -18.69 -23.53 -15.66
CA GLY A 125 -19.74 -23.26 -16.63
C GLY A 125 -19.64 -21.86 -17.24
N ARG A 126 -19.35 -20.84 -16.42
CA ARG A 126 -19.21 -19.45 -16.87
C ARG A 126 -17.98 -19.23 -17.74
N VAL A 127 -16.87 -19.90 -17.43
CA VAL A 127 -15.66 -19.87 -18.29
C VAL A 127 -15.95 -20.54 -19.63
N LEU A 128 -16.50 -21.75 -19.63
CA LEU A 128 -16.82 -22.49 -20.86
C LEU A 128 -17.84 -21.74 -21.74
N ALA A 129 -18.81 -21.05 -21.13
CA ALA A 129 -19.82 -20.27 -21.84
C ALA A 129 -19.24 -19.08 -22.64
N LYS A 130 -17.99 -18.65 -22.36
CA LYS A 130 -17.31 -17.62 -23.17
C LYS A 130 -16.95 -18.10 -24.56
N GLY A 131 -16.80 -19.43 -24.76
CA GLY A 131 -16.54 -20.02 -26.06
C GLY A 131 -15.21 -19.57 -26.70
N TYR A 132 -14.19 -19.27 -25.89
CA TYR A 132 -12.89 -18.87 -26.42
C TYR A 132 -12.26 -20.01 -27.22
N ALA A 133 -11.87 -19.72 -28.47
CA ALA A 133 -11.30 -20.71 -29.39
C ALA A 133 -9.99 -21.33 -28.87
N ASN A 134 -9.22 -20.56 -28.08
CA ASN A 134 -7.95 -20.95 -27.48
C ASN A 134 -8.01 -20.83 -25.96
N GLN A 135 -9.07 -21.38 -25.35
CA GLN A 135 -9.19 -21.43 -23.89
C GLN A 135 -8.08 -22.30 -23.29
N ASP A 136 -7.31 -21.76 -22.33
CA ASP A 136 -6.29 -22.53 -21.61
C ASP A 136 -6.93 -23.50 -20.59
N ASN A 137 -6.13 -24.42 -20.07
CA ASN A 137 -6.48 -25.28 -18.96
C ASN A 137 -6.89 -24.42 -17.75
N LEU A 138 -8.10 -24.67 -17.28
CA LEU A 138 -8.67 -23.97 -16.14
C LEU A 138 -8.71 -24.91 -14.93
N THR A 139 -8.33 -24.40 -13.77
CA THR A 139 -8.46 -25.07 -12.48
C THR A 139 -9.14 -24.12 -11.51
N ALA A 140 -10.16 -24.59 -10.79
CA ALA A 140 -10.80 -23.87 -9.70
C ALA A 140 -11.05 -24.85 -8.54
N ALA A 141 -10.49 -24.57 -7.38
CA ALA A 141 -10.75 -25.29 -6.14
C ALA A 141 -11.36 -24.33 -5.12
N VAL A 142 -12.51 -24.69 -4.56
CA VAL A 142 -13.24 -23.86 -3.58
C VAL A 142 -13.25 -24.57 -2.23
N LEU A 143 -12.82 -23.87 -1.19
CA LEU A 143 -12.91 -24.30 0.21
C LEU A 143 -13.94 -23.42 0.91
N GLU A 144 -14.79 -24.00 1.75
CA GLU A 144 -15.77 -23.28 2.57
C GLU A 144 -15.43 -23.52 4.05
N PHE A 145 -15.28 -22.43 4.80
CA PHE A 145 -15.02 -22.49 6.24
C PHE A 145 -16.35 -22.55 6.98
N ARG A 146 -16.47 -23.55 7.84
CA ARG A 146 -17.63 -23.73 8.72
C ARG A 146 -17.13 -23.88 10.14
N GLU A 147 -17.83 -23.23 11.05
CA GLU A 147 -17.62 -23.48 12.47
C GLU A 147 -17.98 -24.93 12.78
N ILE A 148 -17.01 -25.70 13.26
CA ILE A 148 -17.27 -27.04 13.79
C ILE A 148 -17.58 -26.83 15.26
N THR A 149 -18.84 -26.90 15.65
CA THR A 149 -19.22 -26.90 17.06
C THR A 149 -18.66 -28.17 17.70
N HIS A 150 -17.51 -28.07 18.35
CA HIS A 150 -17.10 -29.03 19.36
C HIS A 150 -17.78 -28.63 20.68
N GLU A 151 -18.44 -29.58 21.34
CA GLU A 151 -18.77 -29.40 22.75
C GLU A 151 -17.47 -29.09 23.51
N PRO A 152 -17.46 -28.09 24.40
CA PRO A 152 -16.23 -27.66 25.04
C PRO A 152 -15.72 -28.78 25.95
N HIS A 153 -14.60 -29.39 25.56
CA HIS A 153 -13.74 -30.03 26.54
C HIS A 153 -13.06 -28.92 27.34
N ALA A 154 -13.46 -28.79 28.60
CA ALA A 154 -12.75 -28.01 29.59
C ALA A 154 -11.31 -28.53 29.66
N ASP A 155 -10.35 -27.69 29.24
CA ASP A 155 -9.03 -27.50 29.81
C ASP A 155 -8.13 -26.83 28.76
N GLU A 156 -8.23 -25.50 28.65
CA GLU A 156 -7.09 -24.69 28.24
C GLU A 156 -6.80 -23.69 29.36
N PRO A 157 -5.56 -23.60 29.86
CA PRO A 157 -5.23 -22.61 30.86
C PRO A 157 -5.28 -21.23 30.21
N GLU A 158 -6.05 -20.33 30.82
CA GLU A 158 -5.94 -18.90 30.55
C GLU A 158 -4.46 -18.50 30.68
N ALA A 159 -3.92 -17.92 29.61
CA ALA A 159 -2.60 -17.33 29.64
C ALA A 159 -2.63 -16.23 30.73
N SER A 160 -1.96 -16.49 31.84
CA SER A 160 -1.84 -15.54 32.92
C SER A 160 -1.16 -14.28 32.38
N GLU A 161 -1.89 -13.17 32.34
CA GLU A 161 -1.28 -11.85 32.31
C GLU A 161 -0.61 -11.61 33.65
N ASN A 162 0.63 -12.08 33.75
CA ASN A 162 1.53 -11.63 34.79
C ASN A 162 2.90 -11.44 34.18
N SER A 163 3.15 -10.24 33.69
CA SER A 163 4.47 -9.66 33.77
C SER A 163 4.33 -8.31 34.45
N GLY A 164 4.74 -8.24 35.72
CA GLY A 164 5.35 -7.04 36.25
C GLY A 164 6.60 -6.77 35.43
N GLY A 165 6.41 -6.20 34.24
CA GLY A 165 7.45 -5.92 33.28
C GLY A 165 8.01 -4.54 33.53
N ILE A 166 9.34 -4.45 33.55
CA ILE A 166 10.09 -3.21 33.41
C ILE A 166 9.44 -2.39 32.28
N ALA A 167 9.17 -1.10 32.50
CA ALA A 167 8.55 -0.24 31.48
C ALA A 167 9.46 -0.17 30.24
N VAL A 168 9.21 -1.06 29.27
CA VAL A 168 9.91 -1.04 27.99
C VAL A 168 9.36 0.15 27.20
N LYS A 169 10.26 1.04 26.80
CA LYS A 169 9.88 2.19 25.99
C LYS A 169 9.58 1.69 24.58
N LEU A 170 8.42 2.04 24.03
CA LEU A 170 8.06 1.67 22.66
C LEU A 170 8.53 2.73 21.67
N ARG A 171 8.84 2.30 20.45
CA ARG A 171 9.06 3.17 19.29
C ARG A 171 8.28 2.65 18.09
N ALA A 172 8.01 3.51 17.12
CA ALA A 172 7.49 3.09 15.84
C ALA A 172 8.53 3.30 14.74
N ASP A 173 8.85 2.23 14.01
CA ASP A 173 9.53 2.32 12.73
C ASP A 173 8.48 2.65 11.67
N CYS A 174 8.72 3.67 10.85
CA CYS A 174 7.69 4.21 9.96
C CYS A 174 8.22 4.59 8.60
N THR A 175 7.34 4.53 7.62
CA THR A 175 7.57 4.96 6.25
C THR A 175 6.31 5.64 5.74
N TYR A 176 6.44 6.40 4.66
CA TYR A 176 5.27 6.91 3.95
C TYR A 176 5.53 6.97 2.45
N TYR A 177 4.44 7.04 1.68
CA TYR A 177 4.42 7.39 0.27
C TYR A 177 3.29 8.38 0.06
N THR A 178 3.53 9.39 -0.77
CA THR A 178 2.54 10.39 -1.15
C THR A 178 2.74 10.72 -2.62
N SER A 179 1.66 10.78 -3.38
CA SER A 179 1.69 10.99 -4.82
C SER A 179 0.53 11.87 -5.24
N ALA A 180 0.77 12.67 -6.29
CA ALA A 180 -0.29 13.41 -6.95
C ALA A 180 -1.29 12.49 -7.69
N GLY A 181 -0.94 11.21 -7.87
CA GLY A 181 -1.72 10.29 -8.69
C GLY A 181 -1.79 10.78 -10.13
N GLY A 182 -3.00 10.96 -10.65
CA GLY A 182 -3.25 11.51 -11.98
C GLY A 182 -3.33 13.04 -12.01
N SER A 183 -3.24 13.73 -10.87
CA SER A 183 -3.37 15.19 -10.77
C SER A 183 -2.06 15.93 -11.06
N ASP A 184 -2.16 17.20 -11.46
CA ASP A 184 -1.00 18.06 -11.76
C ASP A 184 -0.18 18.42 -10.50
N HIS A 185 -0.83 18.42 -9.34
CA HIS A 185 -0.25 18.77 -8.05
C HIS A 185 -0.69 17.79 -6.98
N ASN A 186 0.19 17.60 -5.99
CA ASN A 186 -0.13 16.87 -4.79
C ASN A 186 -0.60 17.84 -3.70
N GLU A 187 -1.89 17.81 -3.39
CA GLU A 187 -2.53 18.55 -2.31
C GLU A 187 -2.47 17.79 -0.98
N ASP A 188 -1.98 16.54 -0.95
CA ASP A 188 -1.72 15.82 0.29
C ASP A 188 -0.43 16.32 0.99
N SER A 189 -0.46 16.26 2.32
CA SER A 189 0.71 16.51 3.17
C SER A 189 0.84 15.43 4.23
N VAL A 190 2.08 15.11 4.62
CA VAL A 190 2.39 14.02 5.55
C VAL A 190 3.55 14.36 6.49
N TYR A 191 3.47 13.88 7.73
CA TYR A 191 4.52 13.97 8.74
C TYR A 191 4.70 12.63 9.45
N CYS A 192 5.95 12.15 9.50
CA CYS A 192 6.35 10.94 10.23
C CYS A 192 7.54 11.30 11.13
N GLY A 193 7.32 11.43 12.45
CA GLY A 193 8.45 11.63 13.35
C GLY A 193 8.10 12.02 14.78
N ARG A 194 9.06 11.81 15.69
CA ARG A 194 8.95 12.24 17.10
C ARG A 194 7.66 11.74 17.78
N GLY A 195 7.27 10.50 17.52
CA GLY A 195 6.09 9.87 18.15
C GLY A 195 4.74 10.39 17.66
N ILE A 196 4.70 11.30 16.69
CA ILE A 196 3.46 11.80 16.07
C ILE A 196 3.53 11.58 14.56
N TYR A 197 2.41 11.12 14.01
CA TYR A 197 2.25 10.72 12.63
C TYR A 197 0.99 11.39 12.11
N ALA A 198 1.03 12.01 10.94
CA ALA A 198 -0.14 12.68 10.38
C ALA A 198 -0.13 12.66 8.86
N ALA A 199 -1.32 12.55 8.28
CA ALA A 199 -1.58 12.83 6.88
C ALA A 199 -2.78 13.77 6.78
N ALA A 200 -2.80 14.62 5.76
CA ALA A 200 -3.87 15.56 5.49
C ALA A 200 -4.07 15.65 3.98
N ASP A 201 -5.32 15.54 3.54
CA ASP A 201 -5.73 15.77 2.16
C ASP A 201 -6.29 17.20 2.02
N GLY A 202 -5.78 17.94 1.04
CA GLY A 202 -6.11 19.33 0.78
C GLY A 202 -7.34 19.45 -0.11
N LEU A 203 -8.29 20.32 0.26
CA LEU A 203 -9.54 20.51 -0.45
C LEU A 203 -9.58 21.91 -1.07
N GLY A 204 -9.77 21.99 -2.38
CA GLY A 204 -9.93 23.28 -3.08
C GLY A 204 -9.54 23.29 -4.57
N GLY A 205 -8.94 22.22 -5.09
CA GLY A 205 -8.64 22.03 -6.51
C GLY A 205 -7.68 23.07 -7.12
N HIS A 206 -6.96 23.79 -6.27
CA HIS A 206 -6.01 24.86 -6.59
C HIS A 206 -5.01 24.98 -5.42
N SER A 207 -4.02 25.86 -5.53
CA SER A 207 -2.99 26.16 -4.50
C SER A 207 -3.48 26.32 -3.04
N GLY A 208 -4.76 26.62 -2.81
CA GLY A 208 -5.37 26.69 -1.49
C GLY A 208 -5.40 25.35 -0.73
N GLY A 209 -5.69 24.22 -1.42
CA GLY A 209 -5.75 22.89 -0.82
C GLY A 209 -4.38 22.43 -0.31
N ALA A 210 -3.38 22.46 -1.19
CA ALA A 210 -1.99 22.15 -0.84
C ALA A 210 -1.44 23.04 0.28
N ALA A 211 -1.75 24.34 0.28
CA ALA A 211 -1.33 25.23 1.37
C ALA A 211 -2.02 24.89 2.70
N ALA A 212 -3.30 24.51 2.66
CA ALA A 212 -4.08 24.13 3.84
C ALA A 212 -3.54 22.84 4.47
N SER A 213 -3.40 21.75 3.69
CA SER A 213 -2.87 20.48 4.19
C SER A 213 -1.46 20.64 4.77
N GLN A 214 -0.61 21.40 4.08
CA GLN A 214 0.74 21.68 4.53
C GLN A 214 0.75 22.50 5.84
N ALA A 215 -0.11 23.50 6.00
CA ALA A 215 -0.20 24.26 7.24
C ALA A 215 -0.68 23.41 8.41
N ALA A 216 -1.67 22.53 8.20
CA ALA A 216 -2.17 21.63 9.22
C ALA A 216 -1.09 20.64 9.69
N VAL A 217 -0.40 19.99 8.75
CA VAL A 217 0.69 19.05 9.06
C VAL A 217 1.90 19.75 9.67
N ASN A 218 2.27 20.94 9.19
CA ASN A 218 3.36 21.73 9.77
C ASN A 218 3.07 22.15 11.21
N TYR A 219 1.81 22.44 11.54
CA TYR A 219 1.42 22.73 12.91
C TYR A 219 1.70 21.55 13.83
N ILE A 220 1.25 20.34 13.44
CA ILE A 220 1.51 19.10 14.17
C ILE A 220 3.02 18.82 14.28
N ALA A 221 3.75 18.92 13.17
CA ALA A 221 5.19 18.70 13.13
C ALA A 221 5.96 19.64 14.09
N ASN A 222 5.54 20.91 14.17
CA ASN A 222 6.16 21.89 15.06
C ASN A 222 5.79 21.64 16.53
N ALA A 223 4.57 21.18 16.82
CA ALA A 223 4.20 20.73 18.16
C ALA A 223 5.07 19.54 18.59
N ALA A 224 5.20 18.51 17.76
CA ALA A 224 6.05 17.33 18.00
C ALA A 224 7.52 17.69 18.24
N LYS A 225 8.04 18.69 17.52
CA LYS A 225 9.41 19.21 17.70
C LYS A 225 9.59 19.91 19.03
N ARG A 226 8.64 20.76 19.45
CA ARG A 226 8.74 21.53 20.69
C ARG A 226 8.70 20.64 21.93
N SER A 227 7.86 19.62 21.92
CA SER A 227 7.65 18.74 23.07
C SER A 227 8.64 17.57 23.17
N GLY A 228 9.66 17.54 22.30
CA GLY A 228 10.63 16.43 22.27
C GLY A 228 10.03 15.07 21.87
N GLY A 229 8.80 15.04 21.37
CA GLY A 229 8.06 13.83 21.00
C GLY A 229 7.18 13.23 22.11
N VAL A 230 7.02 13.93 23.24
CA VAL A 230 5.96 13.66 24.21
C VAL A 230 4.76 14.51 23.84
N LEU A 231 3.56 13.94 23.80
CA LEU A 231 2.37 14.72 23.48
C LEU A 231 1.95 15.55 24.71
N GLU A 232 2.48 16.77 24.86
CA GLU A 232 2.17 17.68 26.00
C GLU A 232 0.71 18.17 26.01
N VAL A 233 0.08 18.23 24.82
CA VAL A 233 -1.28 18.71 24.61
C VAL A 233 -2.11 17.62 23.92
N GLY A 234 -3.36 17.42 24.34
CA GLY A 234 -4.20 16.36 23.77
C GLY A 234 -4.39 16.48 22.25
N MET A 235 -4.64 15.36 21.57
CA MET A 235 -4.80 15.34 20.10
C MET A 235 -5.95 16.26 19.61
N ALA A 236 -7.01 16.44 20.40
CA ALA A 236 -8.07 17.40 20.10
C ALA A 236 -7.56 18.86 20.07
N GLU A 237 -6.67 19.23 20.99
CA GLU A 237 -6.04 20.56 21.03
C GLU A 237 -5.08 20.76 19.86
N LEU A 238 -4.34 19.71 19.46
CA LEU A 238 -3.54 19.75 18.23
C LEU A 238 -4.39 20.04 16.99
N PHE A 239 -5.56 19.40 16.86
CA PHE A 239 -6.45 19.64 15.73
C PHE A 239 -7.08 21.03 15.74
N GLU A 240 -7.43 21.58 16.91
CA GLU A 240 -7.88 22.97 17.02
C GLU A 240 -6.78 23.96 16.61
N GLY A 241 -5.54 23.69 17.05
CA GLY A 241 -4.38 24.48 16.66
C GLY A 241 -4.10 24.42 15.15
N ALA A 242 -4.21 23.22 14.55
CA ALA A 242 -4.12 23.03 13.12
C ALA A 242 -5.25 23.74 12.36
N ASN A 243 -6.50 23.65 12.83
CA ASN A 243 -7.65 24.39 12.29
C ASN A 243 -7.37 25.91 12.27
N THR A 244 -6.86 26.45 13.38
CA THR A 244 -6.48 27.86 13.48
C THR A 244 -5.36 28.22 12.50
N ALA A 245 -4.38 27.34 12.29
CA ALA A 245 -3.30 27.56 11.33
C ALA A 245 -3.82 27.63 9.89
N VAL A 246 -4.72 26.72 9.51
CA VAL A 246 -5.36 26.70 8.18
C VAL A 246 -6.21 27.95 7.97
N ARG A 247 -7.04 28.33 8.96
CA ARG A 247 -7.90 29.54 8.87
C ARG A 247 -7.11 30.82 8.62
N LYS A 248 -5.92 30.94 9.19
CA LYS A 248 -5.05 32.11 9.00
C LYS A 248 -4.56 32.27 7.55
N LEU A 249 -4.59 31.22 6.73
CA LEU A 249 -4.25 31.30 5.31
C LEU A 249 -5.37 31.98 4.49
N GLY A 250 -6.63 31.82 4.90
CA GLY A 250 -7.77 32.51 4.30
C GLY A 250 -8.21 32.03 2.91
N GLY A 251 -7.89 30.79 2.49
CA GLY A 251 -8.19 30.35 1.12
C GLY A 251 -8.12 28.85 0.83
N GLY A 252 -8.18 27.96 1.82
CA GLY A 252 -8.13 26.51 1.61
C GLY A 252 -8.71 25.72 2.78
N LEU A 253 -9.17 24.52 2.50
CA LEU A 253 -9.71 23.56 3.47
C LEU A 253 -8.86 22.28 3.42
N THR A 254 -8.87 21.48 4.48
CA THR A 254 -8.14 20.21 4.48
C THR A 254 -8.71 19.25 5.51
N THR A 255 -8.57 17.95 5.27
CA THR A 255 -8.76 16.90 6.26
C THR A 255 -7.52 16.78 7.16
N ILE A 256 -7.57 15.96 8.19
CA ILE A 256 -6.38 15.48 8.89
C ILE A 256 -6.66 14.14 9.56
N ALA A 257 -5.73 13.20 9.48
CA ALA A 257 -5.69 12.00 10.28
C ALA A 257 -4.36 11.95 11.00
N ALA A 258 -4.37 11.65 12.31
CA ALA A 258 -3.16 11.61 13.10
C ALA A 258 -3.15 10.46 14.11
N GLY A 259 -1.97 9.87 14.27
CA GLY A 259 -1.61 8.89 15.27
C GLY A 259 -0.53 9.43 16.20
N ALA A 260 -0.56 9.10 17.48
CA ALA A 260 0.51 9.44 18.42
C ALA A 260 0.83 8.27 19.34
N LEU A 261 2.12 7.88 19.41
CA LEU A 261 2.62 6.89 20.37
C LEU A 261 3.14 7.62 21.62
N CYS A 262 2.38 7.57 22.71
CA CYS A 262 2.67 8.28 23.96
C CYS A 262 2.39 7.37 25.16
N GLU A 263 3.35 7.27 26.09
CA GLU A 263 3.17 6.54 27.36
C GLU A 263 2.64 5.10 27.20
N GLY A 264 3.13 4.37 26.21
CA GLY A 264 2.69 2.99 25.95
C GLY A 264 1.27 2.88 25.37
N LYS A 265 0.71 3.98 24.86
CA LYS A 265 -0.57 4.00 24.15
C LYS A 265 -0.40 4.59 22.76
N PHE A 266 -1.21 4.10 21.83
CA PHE A 266 -1.41 4.72 20.54
C PHE A 266 -2.74 5.47 20.53
N ILE A 267 -2.70 6.76 20.23
CA ILE A 267 -3.86 7.64 20.17
C ILE A 267 -4.22 7.85 18.70
N LEU A 268 -5.49 7.69 18.34
CA LEU A 268 -6.00 7.83 16.98
C LEU A 268 -7.03 8.96 16.90
N GLY A 269 -6.93 9.80 15.88
CA GLY A 269 -7.93 10.84 15.63
C GLY A 269 -7.91 11.36 14.20
N ASN A 270 -9.04 11.92 13.79
CA ASN A 270 -9.20 12.54 12.48
C ASN A 270 -10.16 13.74 12.51
N VAL A 271 -10.10 14.56 11.46
CA VAL A 271 -11.10 15.54 11.02
C VAL A 271 -11.25 15.38 9.51
N GLY A 272 -12.46 15.14 9.02
CA GLY A 272 -12.68 14.69 7.63
C GLY A 272 -12.67 13.16 7.54
N ASP A 273 -12.25 12.63 6.40
CA ASP A 273 -12.30 11.23 5.99
C ASP A 273 -10.93 10.63 5.64
N SER A 274 -9.83 11.37 5.86
CA SER A 274 -8.54 10.72 6.09
C SER A 274 -8.66 9.81 7.32
N ARG A 275 -8.00 8.65 7.28
CA ARG A 275 -8.19 7.58 8.27
C ARG A 275 -6.90 7.18 8.97
N VAL A 276 -7.06 6.73 10.21
CA VAL A 276 -6.07 5.95 10.95
C VAL A 276 -6.65 4.56 11.20
N TYR A 277 -5.89 3.54 10.83
CA TYR A 277 -6.14 2.13 11.13
C TYR A 277 -5.08 1.63 12.12
N TYR A 278 -5.49 0.86 13.12
CA TYR A 278 -4.61 0.22 14.08
C TYR A 278 -4.77 -1.29 14.04
N PHE A 279 -3.64 -2.00 13.98
CA PHE A 279 -3.58 -3.43 13.75
C PHE A 279 -2.90 -4.13 14.92
N ARG A 280 -3.46 -5.28 15.29
CA ARG A 280 -2.87 -6.22 16.24
C ARG A 280 -3.06 -7.63 15.73
N ASN A 281 -2.00 -8.45 15.81
CA ASN A 281 -2.04 -9.84 15.35
C ASN A 281 -2.56 -9.97 13.91
N GLY A 282 -2.13 -9.06 13.02
CA GLY A 282 -2.49 -9.06 11.59
C GLY A 282 -3.91 -8.61 11.28
N ARG A 283 -4.69 -8.11 12.24
CA ARG A 283 -6.08 -7.65 12.03
C ARG A 283 -6.28 -6.20 12.43
N VAL A 284 -7.17 -5.50 11.74
CA VAL A 284 -7.65 -4.18 12.18
C VAL A 284 -8.43 -4.36 13.49
N ILE A 285 -7.98 -3.69 14.56
CA ILE A 285 -8.69 -3.67 15.84
C ILE A 285 -9.32 -2.31 16.14
N ALA A 286 -8.91 -1.26 15.44
CA ALA A 286 -9.53 0.06 15.52
C ALA A 286 -9.33 0.84 14.22
N GLN A 287 -10.29 1.74 13.97
CA GLN A 287 -10.30 2.64 12.83
C GLN A 287 -10.99 3.95 13.25
N THR A 288 -10.44 5.09 12.82
CA THR A 288 -11.13 6.38 12.96
C THR A 288 -12.44 6.41 12.17
N ARG A 289 -13.41 7.20 12.62
CA ARG A 289 -14.70 7.35 11.93
C ARG A 289 -14.71 8.63 11.12
N ASP A 290 -15.15 8.54 9.88
CA ASP A 290 -15.11 9.70 8.99
C ASP A 290 -16.11 10.77 9.44
N HIS A 291 -15.75 12.03 9.26
CA HIS A 291 -16.69 13.13 9.38
C HIS A 291 -17.39 13.35 8.03
N SER A 292 -18.14 12.35 7.56
CA SER A 292 -18.82 12.34 6.26
C SER A 292 -20.31 11.98 6.38
N VAL A 293 -21.08 12.31 5.34
CA VAL A 293 -22.50 11.91 5.25
C VAL A 293 -22.64 10.38 5.27
N CYS A 294 -21.76 9.67 4.57
CA CYS A 294 -21.78 8.21 4.54
C CYS A 294 -21.53 7.58 5.91
N GLN A 295 -20.58 8.10 6.69
CA GLN A 295 -20.34 7.60 8.04
C GLN A 295 -21.56 7.83 8.95
N ALA A 296 -22.22 8.98 8.83
CA ALA A 296 -23.45 9.26 9.57
C ALA A 296 -24.58 8.29 9.19
N ALA A 297 -24.71 7.97 7.89
CA ALA A 297 -25.68 6.97 7.42
C ALA A 297 -25.38 5.57 7.95
N VAL A 298 -24.11 5.17 8.05
CA VAL A 298 -23.71 3.91 8.71
C VAL A 298 -24.12 3.89 10.17
N GLU A 299 -23.90 5.00 10.89
CA GLU A 299 -24.27 5.11 12.30
C GLU A 299 -25.77 5.10 12.56
N LEU A 300 -26.56 5.50 11.55
CA LEU A 300 -28.02 5.41 11.56
C LEU A 300 -28.53 4.04 11.06
N GLY A 301 -27.65 3.11 10.70
CA GLY A 301 -28.00 1.79 10.16
C GLY A 301 -28.58 1.82 8.74
N GLN A 302 -28.37 2.90 8.01
CA GLN A 302 -28.86 3.08 6.63
C GLN A 302 -27.88 2.55 5.58
N LEU A 303 -26.60 2.50 5.92
CA LEU A 303 -25.53 1.91 5.11
C LEU A 303 -24.73 0.92 5.96
N THR A 304 -24.09 -0.05 5.31
CA THR A 304 -22.99 -0.81 5.92
C THR A 304 -21.65 -0.10 5.63
N PRO A 305 -20.59 -0.34 6.44
CA PRO A 305 -19.26 0.22 6.17
C PRO A 305 -18.75 -0.06 4.75
N GLU A 306 -19.02 -1.25 4.23
CA GLU A 306 -18.58 -1.69 2.90
C GLU A 306 -19.26 -0.91 1.78
N GLN A 307 -20.49 -0.43 2.02
CA GLN A 307 -21.26 0.34 1.04
C GLN A 307 -20.75 1.79 0.88
N ILE A 308 -19.90 2.30 1.78
CA ILE A 308 -19.35 3.66 1.69
C ILE A 308 -18.62 3.88 0.36
N ARG A 309 -17.76 2.94 -0.05
CA ARG A 309 -16.94 3.07 -1.28
C ARG A 309 -17.77 3.21 -2.56
N GLY A 310 -18.94 2.57 -2.60
CA GLY A 310 -19.87 2.62 -3.74
C GLY A 310 -20.86 3.78 -3.68
N SER A 311 -20.84 4.60 -2.63
CA SER A 311 -21.83 5.66 -2.43
C SER A 311 -21.51 6.90 -3.27
N GLU A 312 -22.57 7.53 -3.80
CA GLU A 312 -22.49 8.85 -4.45
C GLU A 312 -22.17 9.97 -3.43
N ASP A 313 -22.53 9.76 -2.17
CA ASP A 313 -22.33 10.72 -1.08
C ASP A 313 -20.96 10.59 -0.41
N ARG A 314 -20.06 9.74 -0.92
CA ARG A 314 -18.78 9.46 -0.26
C ARG A 314 -17.90 10.71 -0.07
N VAL A 315 -17.90 11.60 -1.05
CA VAL A 315 -17.13 12.87 -1.04
C VAL A 315 -17.74 13.96 -0.15
N LYS A 316 -18.92 13.75 0.44
CA LYS A 316 -19.65 14.78 1.20
C LYS A 316 -19.18 14.82 2.65
N LEU A 317 -18.24 15.72 2.92
CA LEU A 317 -17.68 15.96 4.25
C LEU A 317 -18.56 16.87 5.13
N LEU A 318 -18.68 16.48 6.39
CA LEU A 318 -19.38 17.22 7.45
C LEU A 318 -18.43 18.05 8.31
N LYS A 319 -17.13 17.69 8.37
CA LYS A 319 -16.10 18.50 9.05
C LYS A 319 -14.77 18.42 8.31
N VAL A 320 -14.14 19.58 8.16
CA VAL A 320 -12.80 19.80 7.60
C VAL A 320 -12.14 20.96 8.36
N LEU A 321 -10.81 20.99 8.41
CA LEU A 321 -10.06 22.11 8.98
C LEU A 321 -10.18 23.34 8.07
N GLY A 322 -10.14 24.53 8.66
CA GLY A 322 -10.30 25.79 7.94
C GLY A 322 -11.74 26.31 7.90
N ASN A 323 -12.74 25.46 8.12
CA ASN A 323 -14.15 25.80 7.95
C ASN A 323 -14.89 26.16 9.27
N PHE A 324 -14.22 26.06 10.43
CA PHE A 324 -14.87 26.26 11.73
C PHE A 324 -14.12 27.26 12.59
N ASP A 325 -14.83 28.21 13.20
CA ASP A 325 -14.24 29.16 14.14
C ASP A 325 -13.64 28.47 15.38
N ARG A 326 -14.28 27.38 15.80
CA ARG A 326 -13.83 26.45 16.84
C ARG A 326 -14.14 25.02 16.38
N LEU A 327 -13.15 24.13 16.48
CA LEU A 327 -13.30 22.73 16.17
C LEU A 327 -13.87 21.96 17.38
N GLU A 328 -15.18 21.73 17.36
CA GLU A 328 -15.83 20.88 18.35
C GLU A 328 -15.84 19.42 17.89
N LEU A 329 -14.99 18.59 18.47
CA LEU A 329 -15.00 17.14 18.26
C LEU A 329 -16.02 16.49 19.19
N LYS A 330 -17.06 15.89 18.60
CA LYS A 330 -18.07 15.14 19.38
C LYS A 330 -17.50 13.87 19.99
N ARG A 331 -16.44 13.32 19.40
CA ARG A 331 -15.75 12.12 19.86
C ARG A 331 -14.35 12.49 20.31
N GLN A 332 -13.97 11.98 21.47
CA GLN A 332 -12.59 12.07 21.92
C GLN A 332 -11.73 11.12 21.08
N PRO A 333 -10.47 11.49 20.79
CA PRO A 333 -9.49 10.59 20.20
C PRO A 333 -9.40 9.27 20.99
N GLU A 334 -9.46 8.16 20.27
CA GLU A 334 -9.40 6.82 20.86
C GLU A 334 -7.97 6.51 21.31
N GLN A 335 -7.82 5.81 22.43
CA GLN A 335 -6.51 5.43 22.97
C GLN A 335 -6.46 3.92 23.13
N ILE A 336 -5.46 3.29 22.54
CA ILE A 336 -5.25 1.85 22.56
C ILE A 336 -3.93 1.56 23.28
N PRO A 337 -3.87 0.65 24.25
CA PRO A 337 -2.60 0.18 24.79
C PRO A 337 -1.74 -0.36 23.66
N ALA A 338 -0.55 0.19 23.45
CA ALA A 338 0.35 -0.22 22.37
C ALA A 338 1.20 -1.41 22.80
N MET A 339 1.42 -2.35 21.88
CA MET A 339 2.22 -3.55 22.11
C MET A 339 3.27 -3.72 21.02
N ASN A 340 4.40 -4.35 21.36
CA ASN A 340 5.38 -4.79 20.38
C ASN A 340 4.71 -5.71 19.35
N GLY A 341 4.96 -5.46 18.07
CA GLY A 341 4.36 -6.18 16.95
C GLY A 341 3.02 -5.61 16.46
N ASP A 342 2.44 -4.61 17.13
CA ASP A 342 1.32 -3.85 16.58
C ASP A 342 1.76 -3.03 15.36
N ALA A 343 0.81 -2.68 14.50
CA ALA A 343 1.06 -1.83 13.34
C ALA A 343 -0.03 -0.75 13.20
N PHE A 344 0.25 0.31 12.45
CA PHE A 344 -0.73 1.33 12.12
C PHE A 344 -0.54 1.83 10.68
N LEU A 345 -1.65 2.26 10.09
CA LEU A 345 -1.71 2.92 8.78
C LEU A 345 -2.45 4.25 8.94
N ILE A 346 -1.88 5.33 8.42
CA ILE A 346 -2.56 6.61 8.23
C ILE A 346 -2.64 6.89 6.73
N CYS A 347 -3.83 7.15 6.22
CA CYS A 347 -4.02 7.33 4.78
C CYS A 347 -5.11 8.34 4.43
N THR A 348 -5.00 8.90 3.22
CA THR A 348 -6.03 9.73 2.59
C THR A 348 -7.01 8.86 1.80
N ASP A 349 -8.12 9.44 1.36
CA ASP A 349 -9.21 8.77 0.63
C ASP A 349 -8.77 8.18 -0.71
N GLY A 350 -7.93 8.88 -1.47
CA GLY A 350 -7.32 8.35 -2.68
C GLY A 350 -6.53 7.05 -2.46
N PHE A 351 -6.19 6.69 -1.21
CA PHE A 351 -5.66 5.38 -0.85
C PHE A 351 -6.75 4.41 -0.38
N TRP A 352 -7.50 4.73 0.67
CA TRP A 352 -8.42 3.75 1.30
C TRP A 352 -9.64 3.41 0.42
N GLU A 353 -9.99 4.25 -0.56
CA GLU A 353 -11.00 3.92 -1.58
C GLU A 353 -10.55 2.75 -2.46
N HIS A 354 -9.24 2.56 -2.63
CA HIS A 354 -8.65 1.58 -3.56
C HIS A 354 -7.86 0.45 -2.89
N VAL A 355 -7.62 0.52 -1.58
CA VAL A 355 -7.03 -0.57 -0.80
C VAL A 355 -8.00 -0.91 0.32
N HIS A 356 -8.55 -2.10 0.29
CA HIS A 356 -9.55 -2.53 1.27
C HIS A 356 -8.88 -3.04 2.53
N GLU A 357 -9.57 -2.98 3.67
CA GLU A 357 -9.05 -3.37 4.98
C GLU A 357 -8.50 -4.81 4.97
N ARG A 358 -9.17 -5.71 4.26
CA ARG A 358 -8.75 -7.10 4.08
C ARG A 358 -7.44 -7.24 3.30
N GLU A 359 -7.21 -6.35 2.35
CA GLU A 359 -5.95 -6.27 1.61
C GLU A 359 -4.85 -5.71 2.52
N MET A 360 -5.16 -4.70 3.34
CA MET A 360 -4.23 -4.18 4.35
C MET A 360 -3.80 -5.28 5.34
N GLU A 361 -4.75 -6.08 5.85
CA GLU A 361 -4.50 -7.23 6.73
C GLU A 361 -3.67 -8.31 6.03
N CYS A 362 -4.04 -8.67 4.80
CA CYS A 362 -3.34 -9.68 4.00
C CYS A 362 -1.89 -9.29 3.71
N ASP A 363 -1.66 -8.04 3.32
CA ASP A 363 -0.32 -7.56 3.00
C ASP A 363 0.51 -7.41 4.29
N LEU A 364 -0.11 -7.01 5.40
CA LEU A 364 0.56 -6.91 6.71
C LEU A 364 1.15 -8.25 7.15
N VAL A 365 0.38 -9.35 7.05
CA VAL A 365 0.86 -10.68 7.47
C VAL A 365 1.91 -11.28 6.53
N LYS A 366 2.19 -10.63 5.39
CA LYS A 366 3.25 -11.01 4.45
C LYS A 366 4.51 -10.18 4.58
N SER A 367 4.45 -9.07 5.29
CA SER A 367 5.55 -8.09 5.34
C SER A 367 6.42 -8.22 6.57
N ASP A 368 7.71 -7.96 6.40
CA ASP A 368 8.68 -7.89 7.49
C ASP A 368 8.96 -6.46 7.99
N SER A 369 8.52 -5.46 7.22
CA SER A 369 8.79 -4.06 7.45
C SER A 369 7.63 -3.17 6.99
N PRO A 370 7.51 -1.95 7.55
CA PRO A 370 6.51 -0.97 7.09
C PRO A 370 6.64 -0.62 5.61
N THR A 371 7.86 -0.64 5.07
CA THR A 371 8.15 -0.38 3.64
C THR A 371 7.60 -1.48 2.75
N GLU A 372 7.87 -2.75 3.07
CA GLU A 372 7.31 -3.86 2.30
C GLU A 372 5.78 -3.86 2.35
N TRP A 373 5.20 -3.61 3.52
CA TRP A 373 3.74 -3.54 3.68
C TRP A 373 3.12 -2.44 2.83
N ARG A 374 3.70 -1.23 2.90
CA ARG A 374 3.30 -0.09 2.07
C ARG A 374 3.38 -0.42 0.59
N ASP A 375 4.50 -0.99 0.14
CA ASP A 375 4.76 -1.21 -1.29
C ASP A 375 3.83 -2.27 -1.88
N ARG A 376 3.52 -3.33 -1.12
CA ARG A 376 2.50 -4.32 -1.51
C ARG A 376 1.12 -3.68 -1.70
N MET A 377 0.70 -2.81 -0.77
CA MET A 377 -0.57 -2.10 -0.90
C MET A 377 -0.56 -1.09 -2.07
N LEU A 378 0.56 -0.39 -2.29
CA LEU A 378 0.71 0.53 -3.43
C LEU A 378 0.63 -0.19 -4.78
N LYS A 379 1.19 -1.41 -4.90
CA LYS A 379 1.04 -2.23 -6.12
C LYS A 379 -0.43 -2.50 -6.42
N ARG A 380 -1.24 -2.84 -5.41
CA ARG A 380 -2.69 -3.04 -5.58
C ARG A 380 -3.39 -1.78 -6.06
N LEU A 381 -3.08 -0.64 -5.44
CA LEU A 381 -3.62 0.66 -5.83
C LEU A 381 -3.26 0.96 -7.29
N LEU A 382 -1.98 0.86 -7.66
CA LEU A 382 -1.50 1.15 -9.01
C LEU A 382 -2.13 0.24 -10.07
N LEU A 383 -2.25 -1.06 -9.80
CA LEU A 383 -2.93 -2.00 -10.71
C LEU A 383 -4.42 -1.67 -10.89
N ARG A 384 -5.07 -1.16 -9.84
CA ARG A 384 -6.50 -0.82 -9.87
C ARG A 384 -6.77 0.52 -10.56
N THR A 385 -5.92 1.50 -10.33
CA THR A 385 -6.15 2.89 -10.79
C THR A 385 -5.37 3.25 -12.03
N GLY A 386 -4.35 2.48 -12.39
CA GLY A 386 -3.41 2.87 -13.44
C GLY A 386 -2.59 4.12 -13.10
N ASN A 387 -2.43 4.43 -11.81
CA ASN A 387 -1.95 5.72 -11.31
C ASN A 387 -2.76 6.92 -11.84
N SER A 388 -4.01 6.70 -12.23
CA SER A 388 -4.98 7.76 -12.51
C SER A 388 -5.83 8.02 -11.25
N GLY A 389 -6.46 9.19 -11.17
CA GLY A 389 -7.30 9.56 -10.03
C GLY A 389 -6.63 10.53 -9.06
N ASP A 390 -7.13 10.54 -7.83
CA ASP A 390 -6.81 11.54 -6.81
C ASP A 390 -5.38 11.45 -6.28
N ASN A 391 -5.00 12.46 -5.51
CA ASN A 391 -3.84 12.37 -4.63
C ASN A 391 -4.03 11.20 -3.65
N TYR A 392 -2.94 10.50 -3.33
CA TYR A 392 -3.01 9.43 -2.36
C TYR A 392 -1.77 9.39 -1.49
N THR A 393 -2.01 9.15 -0.21
CA THR A 393 -0.98 9.08 0.82
C THR A 393 -1.21 7.86 1.71
N ALA A 394 -0.12 7.13 1.98
CA ALA A 394 -0.08 6.03 2.93
C ALA A 394 1.16 6.13 3.81
N LEU A 395 0.96 6.28 5.12
CA LEU A 395 1.98 6.24 6.15
C LEU A 395 1.79 4.95 6.96
N CYS A 396 2.78 4.06 6.90
CA CYS A 396 2.76 2.78 7.59
C CYS A 396 3.77 2.80 8.74
N GLY A 397 3.43 2.20 9.88
CA GLY A 397 4.39 2.03 10.98
C GLY A 397 4.19 0.77 11.79
N PHE A 398 5.30 0.19 12.24
CA PHE A 398 5.35 -0.97 13.12
C PHE A 398 5.84 -0.55 14.50
N ILE A 399 5.11 -0.93 15.53
CA ILE A 399 5.44 -0.67 16.93
C ILE A 399 6.39 -1.75 17.39
N THR A 400 7.54 -1.32 17.89
CA THR A 400 8.61 -2.19 18.36
C THR A 400 9.12 -1.71 19.71
N ASP A 401 9.71 -2.64 20.46
CA ASP A 401 10.46 -2.27 21.65
C ASP A 401 11.64 -1.36 21.28
N GLU A 402 11.85 -0.29 22.03
CA GLU A 402 13.05 0.53 21.93
C GLU A 402 14.20 -0.24 22.59
N PRO A 403 15.29 -0.55 21.84
CA PRO A 403 16.41 -1.29 22.42
C PRO A 403 17.05 -0.46 23.55
N GLU A 404 17.34 -1.09 24.70
CA GLU A 404 17.95 -0.46 25.89
C GLU A 404 19.27 0.28 25.58
N ASN A 405 19.95 -0.09 24.50
CA ASN A 405 21.15 0.58 24.00
C ASN A 405 21.06 0.80 22.48
N PRO A 406 20.57 1.96 22.00
CA PRO A 406 20.49 2.21 20.58
C PRO A 406 21.90 2.27 20.00
N ALA A 407 22.29 1.25 19.24
CA ALA A 407 23.53 1.26 18.49
C ALA A 407 23.59 2.58 17.68
N PRO A 408 24.74 3.29 17.67
CA PRO A 408 24.83 4.59 17.00
C PRO A 408 24.36 4.44 15.56
N ARG A 409 23.36 5.25 15.18
CA ARG A 409 22.78 5.26 13.82
C ARG A 409 23.93 5.28 12.82
N LYS A 410 24.20 4.14 12.16
CA LYS A 410 25.17 4.09 11.08
C LYS A 410 24.65 5.04 10.01
N LYS A 411 25.35 6.16 9.80
CA LYS A 411 25.05 7.06 8.67
C LYS A 411 24.93 6.19 7.42
N PRO A 412 23.90 6.38 6.57
CA PRO A 412 23.79 5.60 5.36
C PRO A 412 25.12 5.70 4.62
N ARG A 413 25.79 4.55 4.45
CA ARG A 413 26.97 4.48 3.60
C ARG A 413 26.47 4.85 2.22
N ARG A 414 26.76 6.08 1.76
CA ARG A 414 26.57 6.47 0.35
C ARG A 414 27.29 5.42 -0.49
N PHE A 415 26.53 4.49 -1.07
CA PHE A 415 27.03 3.51 -2.01
C PHE A 415 27.29 4.25 -3.32
N VAL A 416 28.38 5.01 -3.38
CA VAL A 416 28.90 5.55 -4.63
C VAL A 416 29.71 4.44 -5.29
N ARG A 417 29.02 3.52 -5.96
CA ARG A 417 29.64 2.54 -6.86
C ARG A 417 28.70 2.23 -8.03
N PHE A 418 28.84 2.99 -9.12
CA PHE A 418 29.07 2.51 -10.50
C PHE A 418 28.86 3.66 -11.51
N LEU A 419 29.83 4.57 -11.63
CA LEU A 419 29.95 5.46 -12.81
C LEU A 419 31.39 5.59 -13.32
N ILE A 420 32.36 4.92 -12.70
CA ILE A 420 33.79 5.02 -13.09
C ILE A 420 34.19 3.92 -14.09
N SER A 421 33.45 2.82 -14.20
CA SER A 421 33.77 1.73 -15.15
C SER A 421 33.36 2.04 -16.60
N ALA A 422 32.25 2.78 -16.81
CA ALA A 422 31.80 3.14 -18.16
C ALA A 422 32.68 4.22 -18.81
N ALA A 423 33.15 5.20 -18.04
CA ALA A 423 34.05 6.26 -18.53
C ALA A 423 35.45 5.72 -18.87
N ALA A 424 35.96 4.74 -18.11
CA ALA A 424 37.24 4.09 -18.39
C ALA A 424 37.17 3.21 -19.66
N ALA A 425 36.04 2.54 -19.91
CA ALA A 425 35.84 1.75 -21.13
C ALA A 425 35.72 2.63 -22.38
N LEU A 426 35.02 3.76 -22.30
CA LEU A 426 34.90 4.74 -23.40
C LEU A 426 36.22 5.43 -23.74
N LEU A 427 37.07 5.72 -22.74
CA LEU A 427 38.41 6.28 -22.98
C LEU A 427 39.37 5.26 -23.62
N MET A 428 39.24 3.97 -23.30
CA MET A 428 40.05 2.91 -23.90
C MET A 428 39.65 2.62 -25.36
N ILE A 429 38.35 2.69 -25.68
CA ILE A 429 37.85 2.51 -27.05
C ILE A 429 38.21 3.74 -27.92
N GLY A 430 38.09 4.96 -27.39
CA GLY A 430 38.50 6.18 -28.10
C GLY A 430 40.01 6.23 -28.38
N GLY A 431 40.84 5.77 -27.44
CA GLY A 431 42.29 5.68 -27.62
C GLY A 431 42.72 4.67 -28.69
N LEU A 432 42.00 3.54 -28.82
CA LEU A 432 42.29 2.53 -29.84
C LEU A 432 41.95 3.01 -31.26
N ILE A 433 40.86 3.77 -31.42
CA ILE A 433 40.43 4.32 -32.71
C ILE A 433 41.39 5.43 -33.16
N ALA A 434 41.85 6.30 -32.25
CA ALA A 434 42.84 7.33 -32.57
C ALA A 434 44.20 6.75 -32.99
N ALA A 435 44.63 5.64 -32.39
CA ALA A 435 45.87 4.96 -32.75
C ALA A 435 45.79 4.26 -34.12
N LEU A 436 44.63 3.71 -34.48
CA LEU A 436 44.39 3.10 -35.80
C LEU A 436 44.35 4.12 -36.94
N VAL A 437 43.83 5.33 -36.70
CA VAL A 437 43.84 6.40 -37.71
C VAL A 437 45.26 6.96 -37.92
N PHE A 438 46.06 7.06 -36.86
CA PHE A 438 47.45 7.53 -36.96
C PHE A 438 48.40 6.54 -37.66
N LEU A 439 48.13 5.24 -37.58
CA LEU A 439 48.94 4.20 -38.23
C LEU A 439 48.56 3.95 -39.70
N SER A 440 47.45 4.55 -40.18
CA SER A 440 46.94 4.35 -41.55
C SER A 440 47.19 5.55 -42.47
N GLY A 441 47.77 6.63 -41.96
CA GLY A 441 47.87 7.92 -42.65
C GLY A 441 49.31 8.35 -42.91
N ASP A 442 50.13 7.50 -43.53
CA ASP A 442 51.40 7.96 -44.11
C ASP A 442 51.85 7.06 -45.28
N SER A 443 51.34 7.34 -46.49
CA SER A 443 52.00 6.97 -47.75
C SER A 443 51.37 7.66 -48.98
N GLY A 444 52.13 8.55 -49.63
CA GLY A 444 52.00 8.96 -51.05
C GLY A 444 51.13 10.22 -51.31
N ALA A 445 51.69 11.43 -51.44
CA ALA A 445 52.45 12.01 -52.57
C ALA A 445 51.60 12.59 -53.72
N GLU A 446 51.68 13.92 -53.81
CA GLU A 446 51.74 14.81 -54.99
C GLU A 446 50.63 14.91 -56.07
N GLU A 447 50.20 16.18 -56.20
CA GLU A 447 49.93 16.97 -57.41
C GLU A 447 48.69 16.79 -58.32
N SER A 448 48.03 17.95 -58.49
CA SER A 448 47.46 18.54 -59.71
C SER A 448 45.94 18.58 -59.90
N SER A 449 45.41 19.79 -59.63
CA SER A 449 44.51 20.63 -60.46
C SER A 449 43.33 20.07 -61.28
N SER A 450 42.27 20.90 -61.25
CA SER A 450 41.18 21.09 -62.24
C SER A 450 39.98 20.13 -62.10
N SER A 451 38.79 20.62 -61.71
CA SER A 451 37.78 21.35 -62.52
C SER A 451 36.74 20.39 -63.15
N LEU A 452 35.49 20.86 -63.19
CA LEU A 452 34.26 20.28 -63.75
C LEU A 452 33.55 19.27 -62.82
N ALA A 453 32.41 19.65 -62.24
CA ALA A 453 31.09 19.86 -62.84
C ALA A 453 30.34 18.53 -63.08
N ASP A 454 29.02 18.61 -62.89
CA ASP A 454 27.99 17.65 -63.27
C ASP A 454 27.79 16.43 -62.35
N THR A 455 26.57 15.97 -62.01
CA THR A 455 25.18 16.39 -62.22
C THR A 455 24.34 15.18 -61.75
N ILE A 456 23.27 15.40 -60.95
CA ILE A 456 22.02 14.58 -60.88
C ILE A 456 22.17 13.15 -60.30
N ARG A 457 21.38 12.62 -59.36
CA ARG A 457 19.95 12.73 -59.06
C ARG A 457 19.69 12.22 -57.64
#